data_AF-F2PQV5-F1
#
_entry.id   AF-F2PQV5-F1
#
_cell.length_a   1.000
_cell.length_b   1.000
_cell.length_c   1.000
_cell.angle_alpha   90.00
_cell.angle_beta   90.00
_cell.angle_gamma   90.00
#
_symmetry.space_group_name_H-M   'P 1'
#
loop_
_entity.id
_entity.type
_entity.pdbx_description
1 polymer ?
#
loop_
_entity_poly.entity_id
_entity_poly.type
_entity_poly.pdbx_seq_one_letter_code
_entity_poly.pdbx_strand_id
1 'polypeptide(L)'
;GSGKVKTLEHRPTLHRRTTTTYILKRPSSRQTLSEIVKKFGTFPFSLRQLDDERAGKVGVVECVRGGVVRQYEPAGEADGSPVSRLLTTVAILKNGLSRLAAPPPLDLEKVQSDKKITDEEVLAILERPLAKSTGSKGKKNKKKKKKPAKKAVEEEEDDDEEDSDE
;
A
#
# COMPACT_ATOMS: atom_id res chain seq x y z
N GLY A 1 -15.24 -16.44 -9.94
CA GLY A 1 -16.00 -15.47 -10.74
C GLY A 1 -15.33 -15.23 -12.07
N SER A 2 -16.06 -14.56 -12.96
CA SER A 2 -15.64 -14.17 -14.30
C SER A 2 -14.71 -12.93 -14.35
N GLY A 3 -14.48 -12.26 -13.23
CA GLY A 3 -13.72 -11.01 -13.12
C GLY A 3 -14.47 -9.78 -13.67
N LYS A 4 -15.73 -9.95 -14.09
CA LYS A 4 -16.56 -8.86 -14.62
C LYS A 4 -17.19 -8.09 -13.47
N VAL A 5 -17.11 -6.76 -13.54
CA VAL A 5 -17.65 -5.87 -12.51
C VAL A 5 -19.04 -5.37 -12.91
N LYS A 6 -19.97 -5.34 -11.96
CA LYS A 6 -21.25 -4.64 -12.07
C LYS A 6 -21.44 -3.64 -10.93
N THR A 7 -22.20 -2.59 -11.20
CA THR A 7 -22.69 -1.69 -10.15
C THR A 7 -23.73 -2.41 -9.30
N LEU A 8 -23.64 -2.28 -7.99
CA LEU A 8 -24.58 -2.85 -7.03
C LEU A 8 -25.65 -1.81 -6.67
N GLU A 9 -26.86 -2.26 -6.35
CA GLU A 9 -27.99 -1.40 -5.92
C GLU A 9 -27.85 -0.94 -4.45
N HIS A 10 -26.66 -0.47 -4.10
CA HIS A 10 -26.38 0.10 -2.78
C HIS A 10 -26.17 1.60 -2.89
N ARG A 11 -26.56 2.34 -1.84
CA ARG A 11 -26.31 3.78 -1.82
C ARG A 11 -24.80 4.06 -1.84
N PRO A 12 -24.30 4.87 -2.78
CA PRO A 12 -22.92 5.33 -2.75
C PRO A 12 -22.73 6.27 -1.56
N THR A 13 -21.80 5.91 -0.68
CA THR A 13 -21.45 6.73 0.49
C THR A 13 -20.00 7.19 0.47
N LEU A 14 -19.15 6.56 -0.34
CA LEU A 14 -17.75 6.93 -0.50
C LEU A 14 -17.60 8.01 -1.56
N HIS A 15 -16.97 9.13 -1.19
CA HIS A 15 -16.80 10.30 -2.04
C HIS A 15 -15.42 10.90 -1.86
N ARG A 16 -14.97 11.76 -2.79
CA ARG A 16 -13.83 12.66 -2.56
C ARG A 16 -14.04 13.99 -3.26
N ARG A 17 -13.45 15.06 -2.74
CA ARG A 17 -13.42 16.35 -3.46
C ARG A 17 -12.52 16.25 -4.70
N THR A 18 -12.94 16.90 -5.79
CA THR A 18 -12.14 17.06 -7.00
C THR A 18 -11.44 18.43 -6.99
N THR A 19 -10.72 18.75 -8.06
CA THR A 19 -10.17 20.10 -8.31
C THR A 19 -11.08 20.93 -9.22
N THR A 20 -12.21 20.38 -9.67
CA THR A 20 -13.17 21.08 -10.53
C THR A 20 -13.81 22.23 -9.76
N THR A 21 -14.04 23.34 -10.43
CA THR A 21 -14.76 24.49 -9.89
C THR A 21 -16.17 24.54 -10.46
N TYR A 22 -17.17 24.71 -9.58
CA TYR A 22 -18.57 24.86 -9.97
C TYR A 22 -19.29 25.73 -8.93
N ILE A 23 -20.16 26.62 -9.40
CA ILE A 23 -20.95 27.49 -8.51
C ILE A 23 -22.19 26.73 -8.04
N LEU A 24 -22.13 26.22 -6.81
CA LEU A 24 -23.25 25.51 -6.17
C LEU A 24 -24.39 26.47 -5.84
N LYS A 25 -25.60 26.12 -6.25
CA LYS A 25 -26.81 26.94 -6.12
C LYS A 25 -27.49 26.74 -4.77
N ARG A 26 -27.53 25.52 -4.23
CA ARG A 26 -28.22 25.26 -2.96
C ARG A 26 -27.34 25.60 -1.74
N PRO A 27 -27.91 26.23 -0.68
CA PRO A 27 -27.19 26.49 0.57
C PRO A 27 -26.63 25.21 1.21
N SER A 28 -27.42 24.13 1.22
CA SER A 28 -27.02 22.83 1.77
C SER A 28 -25.78 22.26 1.07
N SER A 29 -25.69 22.40 -0.26
CA SER A 29 -24.53 21.94 -1.04
C SER A 29 -23.27 22.75 -0.71
N ARG A 30 -23.40 24.07 -0.60
CA ARG A 30 -22.27 24.95 -0.21
C ARG A 30 -21.77 24.64 1.20
N GLN A 31 -22.67 24.41 2.14
CA GLN A 31 -22.34 24.01 3.51
C GLN A 31 -21.62 22.66 3.52
N THR A 32 -22.18 21.66 2.83
CA THR A 32 -21.59 20.32 2.72
C THR A 32 -20.20 20.37 2.08
N LEU A 33 -20.02 21.10 0.98
CA LEU A 33 -18.71 21.25 0.34
C LEU A 33 -17.71 21.93 1.27
N SER A 34 -18.14 22.97 1.99
CA SER A 34 -17.29 23.70 2.94
C SER A 34 -16.81 22.81 4.08
N GLU A 35 -17.69 21.94 4.60
CA GLU A 35 -17.33 20.93 5.59
C GLU A 35 -16.31 19.91 5.02
N ILE A 36 -16.57 19.39 3.82
CA ILE A 36 -15.68 18.44 3.13
C ILE A 36 -14.28 19.04 2.96
N VAL A 37 -14.20 20.29 2.48
CA VAL A 37 -12.94 21.02 2.30
C VAL A 37 -12.15 21.09 3.59
N LYS A 38 -12.81 21.46 4.70
CA LYS A 38 -12.16 21.66 6.00
C LYS A 38 -11.71 20.35 6.64
N LYS A 39 -12.53 19.30 6.59
CA LYS A 39 -12.27 18.03 7.29
C LYS A 39 -11.41 17.05 6.49
N PHE A 40 -11.64 16.94 5.18
CA PHE A 40 -11.06 15.86 4.36
C PHE A 40 -10.15 16.37 3.24
N GLY A 41 -10.21 17.66 2.91
CA GLY A 41 -9.44 18.23 1.80
C GLY A 41 -9.81 17.55 0.48
N THR A 42 -8.88 16.79 -0.11
CA THR A 42 -9.07 16.01 -1.34
C THR A 42 -9.07 14.50 -1.11
N PHE A 43 -8.97 14.05 0.15
CA PHE A 43 -8.97 12.64 0.48
C PHE A 43 -10.37 12.02 0.43
N PRO A 44 -10.48 10.70 0.19
CA PRO A 44 -11.75 10.01 0.27
C PRO A 44 -12.38 10.06 1.66
N PHE A 45 -13.70 10.18 1.72
CA PHE A 45 -14.49 10.20 2.94
C PHE A 45 -15.85 9.49 2.74
N SER A 46 -16.44 9.05 3.84
CA SER A 46 -17.80 8.50 3.88
C SER A 46 -18.81 9.57 4.30
N LEU A 47 -20.00 9.56 3.73
CA LEU A 47 -21.10 10.46 4.14
C LEU A 47 -21.44 10.36 5.64
N ARG A 48 -21.17 9.22 6.29
CA ARG A 48 -21.40 9.03 7.74
C ARG A 48 -20.41 9.83 8.61
N GLN A 49 -19.33 10.36 8.03
CA GLN A 49 -18.33 11.16 8.74
C GLN A 49 -18.68 12.66 8.72
N LEU A 50 -19.77 13.05 8.06
CA LEU A 50 -20.29 14.42 8.10
C LEU A 50 -21.06 14.65 9.41
N ASP A 51 -21.11 15.91 9.87
CA ASP A 51 -21.76 16.28 11.13
C ASP A 51 -23.26 15.95 11.16
N ASP A 52 -23.94 16.19 10.03
CA ASP A 52 -25.34 15.82 9.83
C ASP A 52 -25.46 14.96 8.57
N GLU A 53 -25.72 13.66 8.78
CA GLU A 53 -25.89 12.69 7.71
C GLU A 53 -27.08 13.03 6.79
N ARG A 54 -28.17 13.59 7.33
CA ARG A 54 -29.35 13.96 6.53
C ARG A 54 -29.04 15.15 5.63
N ALA A 55 -28.43 16.19 6.19
CA ALA A 55 -28.01 17.36 5.42
C ALA A 55 -26.96 16.98 4.35
N GLY A 56 -25.98 16.13 4.71
CA GLY A 56 -24.95 15.63 3.81
C GLY A 56 -25.52 14.84 2.63
N LYS A 57 -26.50 13.96 2.87
CA LYS A 57 -27.21 13.21 1.82
C LYS A 57 -27.89 14.12 0.80
N VAL A 58 -28.43 15.26 1.22
CA VAL A 58 -29.10 16.21 0.32
C VAL A 58 -28.10 17.12 -0.37
N GLY A 59 -27.09 17.61 0.35
CA GLY A 59 -26.09 18.55 -0.17
C GLY A 59 -25.12 17.91 -1.17
N VAL A 60 -24.80 16.63 -1.01
CA VAL A 60 -23.84 15.94 -1.91
C VAL A 60 -24.37 15.76 -3.33
N VAL A 61 -25.69 15.70 -3.53
CA VAL A 61 -26.32 15.46 -4.84
C VAL A 61 -25.90 16.50 -5.88
N GLU A 62 -25.95 17.78 -5.52
CA GLU A 62 -25.52 18.85 -6.41
C GLU A 62 -24.00 18.87 -6.58
N CYS A 63 -23.25 18.57 -5.51
CA CYS A 63 -21.79 18.51 -5.55
C CYS A 63 -21.28 17.44 -6.52
N VAL A 64 -21.94 16.28 -6.57
CA VAL A 64 -21.64 15.20 -7.51
C VAL A 64 -22.02 15.60 -8.93
N ARG A 65 -23.24 16.12 -9.12
CA ARG A 65 -23.71 16.58 -10.45
C ARG A 65 -22.85 17.71 -11.03
N GLY A 66 -22.37 18.61 -10.18
CA GLY A 66 -21.46 19.70 -10.57
C GLY A 66 -19.99 19.26 -10.68
N GLY A 67 -19.67 18.00 -10.41
CA GLY A 67 -18.32 17.44 -10.55
C GLY A 67 -17.30 17.90 -9.51
N VAL A 68 -17.69 18.71 -8.52
CA VAL A 68 -16.82 19.17 -7.42
C VAL A 68 -16.56 18.07 -6.38
N VAL A 69 -17.41 17.05 -6.37
CA VAL A 69 -17.23 15.82 -5.59
C VAL A 69 -17.37 14.62 -6.53
N ARG A 70 -16.42 13.70 -6.45
CA ARG A 70 -16.48 12.41 -7.15
C ARG A 70 -17.14 11.38 -6.24
N GLN A 71 -18.13 10.68 -6.79
CA GLN A 71 -18.81 9.56 -6.16
C GLN A 71 -18.11 8.24 -6.56
N TYR A 72 -17.97 7.33 -5.59
CA TYR A 72 -17.50 5.97 -5.84
C TYR A 72 -18.69 5.01 -5.74
N GLU A 73 -19.12 4.49 -6.89
CA GLU A 73 -20.23 3.54 -6.95
C GLU A 73 -19.85 2.22 -6.26
N PRO A 74 -20.74 1.66 -5.43
CA PRO A 74 -20.60 0.29 -4.96
C PRO A 74 -20.57 -0.66 -6.16
N ALA A 75 -19.47 -1.39 -6.28
CA ALA A 75 -19.25 -2.31 -7.38
C ALA A 75 -18.82 -3.67 -6.84
N GLY A 76 -19.23 -4.72 -7.52
CA GLY A 76 -18.93 -6.10 -7.15
C GLY A 76 -18.88 -7.02 -8.36
N GLU A 77 -18.59 -8.28 -8.11
CA GLU A 77 -18.55 -9.32 -9.15
C GLU A 77 -19.94 -9.48 -9.80
N ALA A 78 -19.97 -9.56 -11.13
CA ALA A 78 -21.20 -9.62 -11.90
C ALA A 78 -22.05 -10.86 -11.57
N ASP A 79 -21.39 -11.99 -11.34
CA ASP A 79 -22.00 -13.27 -11.00
C ASP A 79 -22.20 -13.45 -9.47
N GLY A 80 -21.80 -12.47 -8.65
CA GLY A 80 -21.92 -12.52 -7.20
C GLY A 80 -20.89 -13.42 -6.49
N SER A 81 -19.85 -13.89 -7.20
CA SER A 81 -18.78 -14.68 -6.57
C SER A 81 -18.05 -13.89 -5.47
N PRO A 82 -17.51 -14.58 -4.45
CA PRO A 82 -16.62 -13.95 -3.47
C PRO A 82 -15.40 -13.30 -4.14
N VAL A 83 -14.97 -12.16 -3.58
CA VAL A 83 -13.82 -11.38 -4.05
C VAL A 83 -12.78 -11.22 -2.95
N SER A 84 -11.51 -11.14 -3.34
CA SER A 84 -10.39 -10.82 -2.44
C SER A 84 -9.61 -9.63 -2.99
N ARG A 85 -9.15 -8.73 -2.09
CA ARG A 85 -8.36 -7.54 -2.46
C ARG A 85 -7.26 -7.31 -1.44
N LEU A 86 -6.08 -6.93 -1.94
CA LEU A 86 -4.97 -6.43 -1.14
C LEU A 86 -4.62 -5.03 -1.62
N LEU A 87 -4.44 -4.09 -0.69
CA LEU A 87 -3.99 -2.73 -0.98
C LEU A 87 -2.75 -2.48 -0.14
N THR A 88 -1.65 -2.11 -0.78
CA THR A 88 -0.37 -1.81 -0.11
C THR A 88 0.16 -0.49 -0.64
N THR A 89 0.47 0.44 0.27
CA THR A 89 1.18 1.66 -0.08
C THR A 89 2.68 1.38 -0.07
N VAL A 90 3.35 1.65 -1.18
CA VAL A 90 4.79 1.38 -1.36
C VAL A 90 5.56 2.67 -1.64
N ALA A 91 6.83 2.70 -1.23
CA ALA A 91 7.80 3.70 -1.65
C ALA A 91 8.86 3.04 -2.55
N ILE A 92 9.20 3.69 -3.65
CA ILE A 92 10.29 3.28 -4.54
C ILE A 92 11.49 4.15 -4.22
N LEU A 93 12.52 3.55 -3.64
CA LEU A 93 13.75 4.23 -3.22
C LEU A 93 14.93 3.73 -4.05
N LYS A 94 16.11 4.36 -3.88
CA LYS A 94 17.38 3.91 -4.49
C LYS A 94 17.69 2.44 -4.18
N ASN A 95 17.25 1.97 -3.02
CA ASN A 95 17.43 0.60 -2.53
C ASN A 95 16.31 -0.36 -2.98
N GLY A 96 15.34 0.09 -3.78
CA GLY A 96 14.21 -0.71 -4.28
C GLY A 96 12.89 -0.40 -3.57
N LEU A 97 11.96 -1.35 -3.60
CA LEU A 97 10.59 -1.18 -3.12
C LEU A 97 10.49 -1.44 -1.61
N SER A 98 10.01 -0.45 -0.88
CA SER A 98 9.67 -0.55 0.55
C SER A 98 8.16 -0.50 0.74
N ARG A 99 7.62 -1.40 1.57
CA ARG A 99 6.19 -1.41 1.91
C ARG A 99 5.98 -0.48 3.11
N LEU A 100 5.27 0.62 2.91
CA LEU A 100 5.00 1.61 3.96
C LEU A 100 3.80 1.21 4.83
N ALA A 101 2.73 0.79 4.17
CA ALA A 101 1.51 0.32 4.81
C ALA A 101 1.01 -0.90 4.03
N ALA A 102 1.05 -2.06 4.67
CA ALA A 102 0.66 -3.33 4.08
C ALA A 102 -0.24 -4.10 5.07
N PRO A 103 -1.14 -4.95 4.57
CA PRO A 103 -1.78 -5.94 5.43
C PRO A 103 -0.73 -6.87 6.06
N PRO A 104 -1.05 -7.53 7.19
CA PRO A 104 -0.20 -8.56 7.76
C PRO A 104 0.17 -9.61 6.70
N PRO A 105 1.39 -10.16 6.76
CA PRO A 105 1.78 -11.25 5.87
C PRO A 105 0.77 -12.40 5.94
N LEU A 106 0.39 -12.92 4.77
CA LEU A 106 -0.49 -14.07 4.69
C LEU A 106 0.24 -15.29 5.25
N ASP A 107 -0.40 -15.97 6.19
CA ASP A 107 0.08 -17.24 6.72
C ASP A 107 -0.25 -18.36 5.73
N LEU A 108 0.75 -18.77 4.95
CA LEU A 108 0.58 -19.76 3.89
C LEU A 108 0.28 -21.16 4.42
N GLU A 109 0.61 -21.46 5.67
CA GLU A 109 0.31 -22.78 6.28
C GLU A 109 -1.20 -22.97 6.49
N LYS A 110 -1.94 -21.87 6.66
CA LYS A 110 -3.39 -21.87 6.81
C LYS A 110 -4.15 -21.96 5.49
N VAL A 111 -3.48 -21.74 4.36
CA VAL A 111 -4.12 -21.75 3.04
C VAL A 111 -3.92 -23.11 2.40
N GLN A 112 -4.93 -23.96 2.53
CA GLN A 112 -4.95 -25.27 1.88
C GLN A 112 -5.56 -25.16 0.48
N SER A 113 -4.75 -25.45 -0.54
CA SER A 113 -5.13 -25.42 -1.95
C SER A 113 -4.42 -26.55 -2.69
N ASP A 114 -5.16 -27.24 -3.54
CA ASP A 114 -4.65 -28.21 -4.51
C ASP A 114 -3.91 -27.55 -5.69
N LYS A 115 -4.14 -26.24 -5.88
CA LYS A 115 -3.58 -25.45 -6.98
C LYS A 115 -2.26 -24.79 -6.59
N LYS A 116 -1.32 -24.78 -7.54
CA LYS A 116 -0.01 -24.13 -7.48
C LYS A 116 0.30 -23.44 -8.81
N ILE A 117 1.13 -22.40 -8.76
CA ILE A 117 1.62 -21.72 -9.96
C ILE A 117 2.67 -22.63 -10.62
N THR A 118 2.49 -22.93 -11.91
CA THR A 118 3.39 -23.81 -12.68
C THR A 118 4.10 -23.11 -13.84
N ASP A 119 3.74 -21.84 -14.10
CA ASP A 119 4.33 -21.05 -15.17
C ASP A 119 5.77 -20.62 -14.81
N GLU A 120 6.73 -20.99 -15.64
CA GLU A 120 8.16 -20.78 -15.38
C GLU A 120 8.55 -19.30 -15.35
N GLU A 121 7.93 -18.47 -16.19
CA GLU A 121 8.21 -17.03 -16.25
C GLU A 121 7.71 -16.33 -14.97
N VAL A 122 6.50 -16.66 -14.52
CA VAL A 122 5.93 -16.13 -13.28
C VAL A 122 6.76 -16.57 -12.07
N LEU A 123 7.19 -17.84 -12.01
CA LEU A 123 8.04 -18.33 -10.93
C LEU A 123 9.38 -17.57 -10.89
N ALA A 124 10.01 -17.35 -12.04
CA ALA A 124 11.24 -16.57 -12.13
C ALA A 124 11.05 -15.09 -11.71
N ILE A 125 9.86 -14.51 -11.87
CA ILE A 125 9.53 -13.16 -11.38
C ILE A 125 9.35 -13.16 -9.87
N LEU A 126 8.67 -14.17 -9.31
CA LEU A 126 8.39 -14.27 -7.87
C LEU A 126 9.67 -14.45 -7.03
N GLU A 127 10.72 -15.04 -7.60
CA GLU A 127 12.03 -15.18 -6.94
C GLU A 127 12.84 -13.88 -6.86
N ARG A 128 12.46 -12.84 -7.64
CA ARG A 128 13.20 -11.59 -7.68
C ARG A 128 13.06 -10.81 -6.37
N PRO A 129 14.14 -10.23 -5.85
CA PRO A 129 14.07 -9.43 -4.63
C PRO A 129 13.33 -8.11 -4.89
N LEU A 130 12.45 -7.73 -3.96
CA LEU A 130 11.73 -6.45 -4.03
C LEU A 130 12.64 -5.24 -3.72
N ALA A 131 13.71 -5.44 -2.95
CA ALA A 131 14.68 -4.42 -2.59
C ALA A 131 16.10 -5.01 -2.60
N LYS A 132 17.08 -4.18 -2.96
CA LYS A 132 18.50 -4.50 -2.82
C LYS A 132 18.77 -4.68 -1.33
N SER A 133 19.36 -5.80 -0.94
CA SER A 133 19.66 -6.05 0.47
C SER A 133 20.62 -4.97 0.98
N THR A 134 20.12 -4.05 1.80
CA THR A 134 20.96 -3.22 2.65
C THR A 134 21.42 -4.11 3.80
N GLY A 135 22.53 -4.83 3.58
CA GLY A 135 23.35 -5.56 4.56
C GLY A 135 22.65 -6.35 5.68
N SER A 136 22.74 -7.69 5.64
CA SER A 136 22.83 -8.62 6.81
C SER A 136 22.15 -9.98 6.59
N LYS A 137 22.33 -10.64 5.43
CA LYS A 137 22.03 -12.09 5.30
C LYS A 137 23.07 -12.85 4.47
N GLY A 138 24.33 -12.39 4.46
CA GLY A 138 25.38 -12.96 3.61
C GLY A 138 26.71 -13.35 4.30
N LYS A 139 26.83 -13.29 5.64
CA LYS A 139 28.15 -13.47 6.30
C LYS A 139 28.17 -14.25 7.63
N LYS A 140 27.17 -15.09 7.94
CA LYS A 140 27.19 -15.92 9.17
C LYS A 140 27.28 -17.44 9.00
N ASN A 141 27.33 -17.98 7.77
CA ASN A 141 27.32 -19.45 7.60
C ASN A 141 28.56 -20.06 6.90
N LYS A 142 29.70 -19.38 6.87
CA LYS A 142 30.95 -19.92 6.27
C LYS A 142 32.17 -19.95 7.22
N LYS A 143 31.98 -19.82 8.54
CA LYS A 143 33.07 -19.78 9.54
C LYS A 143 33.11 -20.94 10.56
N LYS A 144 32.38 -22.05 10.34
CA LYS A 144 32.40 -23.24 11.23
C LYS A 144 32.85 -24.56 10.59
N LYS A 145 33.63 -24.51 9.51
CA LYS A 145 34.40 -25.69 9.02
C LYS A 145 35.75 -25.23 8.49
N LYS A 146 36.78 -25.22 9.35
CA LYS A 146 38.19 -25.59 9.06
C LYS A 146 39.13 -25.16 10.19
N LYS A 147 39.60 -26.14 10.97
CA LYS A 147 40.98 -26.38 11.43
C LYS A 147 40.97 -27.77 12.12
N PRO A 148 42.05 -28.57 12.12
CA PRO A 148 43.43 -28.11 12.36
C PRO A 148 44.57 -28.81 11.57
N ALA A 149 45.69 -28.09 11.37
CA ALA A 149 47.08 -28.58 11.26
C ALA A 149 47.99 -27.33 11.10
N LYS A 150 48.70 -26.88 12.13
CA LYS A 150 50.10 -27.15 12.54
C LYS A 150 51.18 -26.29 11.82
N LYS A 151 51.88 -25.51 12.67
CA LYS A 151 53.29 -25.01 12.67
C LYS A 151 53.86 -24.20 11.49
N ALA A 152 54.29 -22.96 11.76
CA ALA A 152 55.69 -22.49 11.93
C ALA A 152 55.73 -20.93 11.90
N VAL A 153 56.19 -20.25 12.97
CA VAL A 153 57.51 -19.56 13.14
C VAL A 153 57.44 -18.08 12.65
N GLU A 154 57.38 -17.11 13.58
CA GLU A 154 58.39 -16.03 13.91
C GLU A 154 58.50 -14.97 12.78
N GLU A 155 58.56 -13.67 12.97
CA GLU A 155 59.23 -12.81 13.97
C GLU A 155 58.75 -11.34 13.79
N GLU A 156 58.97 -10.53 14.84
CA GLU A 156 59.23 -9.05 14.88
C GLU A 156 58.11 -8.05 14.48
N GLU A 157 57.58 -7.27 15.43
CA GLU A 157 58.08 -5.96 15.92
C GLU A 157 58.03 -4.88 14.84
N ASP A 158 57.11 -3.92 14.96
CA ASP A 158 57.50 -2.56 15.39
C ASP A 158 56.27 -1.71 15.75
N ASP A 159 56.49 -0.85 16.74
CA ASP A 159 55.67 0.26 17.19
C ASP A 159 55.43 1.26 16.05
N ASP A 160 54.30 1.99 16.09
CA ASP A 160 54.38 3.44 16.26
C ASP A 160 52.99 4.06 16.42
N GLU A 161 52.94 4.92 17.43
CA GLU A 161 51.86 5.74 17.92
C GLU A 161 51.44 6.85 16.93
N GLU A 162 50.23 7.37 17.18
CA GLU A 162 49.82 8.78 17.07
C GLU A 162 50.17 9.58 15.78
N ASP A 163 49.15 10.11 15.10
CA ASP A 163 48.64 11.46 15.38
C ASP A 163 47.71 12.00 14.28
N SER A 164 46.78 12.83 14.73
CA SER A 164 46.17 13.99 14.09
C SER A 164 44.98 13.81 13.13
N ASP A 165 43.87 14.31 13.68
CA ASP A 165 42.67 14.83 13.03
C ASP A 165 42.96 15.81 11.87
N GLU A 166 42.26 15.62 10.74
CA GLU A 166 41.51 16.67 10.05
C GLU A 166 40.34 16.07 9.22
#